data_AF-A0A7S0IZ67-F1
#
_entry.id   AF-A0A7S0IZ67-F1
#
_cell.length_a   1.000
_cell.length_b   1.000
_cell.length_c   1.000
_cell.angle_alpha   90.00
_cell.angle_beta   90.00
_cell.angle_gamma   90.00
#
_symmetry.space_group_name_H-M   'P 1'
#
loop_
_entity.id
_entity.type
_entity.pdbx_description
1 polymer ?
#
loop_
_entity_poly.entity_id
_entity_poly.type
_entity_poly.pdbx_seq_one_letter_code
_entity_poly.pdbx_strand_id
1 'polypeptide(L)'
;ALSDADERRGLLVRAERGAPLSMQCHHFDFDDFDVHSDGQSRPAPRVRHGALLKERQLTTLCVDGAHAGVGGIDSWGSLPLPQHQLSFERPIEWSFELCPFGTDCVPTEMSPTPLSSQREGAAPQL
;
A
#
# COMPACT_ATOMS: atom_id res chain seq x y z
N ALA A 1 -12.57 6.53 -2.26
CA ALA A 1 -13.02 7.69 -1.45
C ALA A 1 -13.54 7.18 -0.12
N LEU A 2 -13.38 7.96 0.96
CA LEU A 2 -13.97 7.70 2.27
C LEU A 2 -15.00 8.79 2.53
N SER A 3 -16.20 8.45 2.97
CA SER A 3 -17.26 9.42 3.27
C SER A 3 -17.94 9.10 4.59
N ASP A 4 -18.62 10.09 5.16
CA ASP A 4 -19.62 9.82 6.16
C ASP A 4 -20.84 9.12 5.56
N ALA A 5 -21.71 8.59 6.43
CA ALA A 5 -22.89 7.82 6.03
C ALA A 5 -23.86 8.60 5.14
N ASP A 6 -23.86 9.94 5.25
CA ASP A 6 -24.70 10.85 4.47
C ASP A 6 -24.01 11.34 3.18
N GLU A 7 -22.76 10.92 2.92
CA GLU A 7 -21.92 11.32 1.79
C GLU A 7 -21.67 12.84 1.67
N ARG A 8 -21.90 13.60 2.75
CA ARG A 8 -21.76 15.06 2.77
C ARG A 8 -20.34 15.51 3.05
N ARG A 9 -19.58 14.69 3.79
CA ARG A 9 -18.18 14.95 4.11
C ARG A 9 -17.38 13.72 3.75
N GLY A 10 -16.17 13.94 3.28
CA GLY A 10 -15.32 12.84 2.87
C GLY A 10 -13.95 13.27 2.42
N LEU A 11 -13.15 12.26 2.13
CA LEU A 11 -11.80 12.34 1.63
C LEU A 11 -11.72 11.54 0.32
N LEU A 12 -11.39 12.23 -0.76
CA LEU A 12 -11.05 11.64 -2.04
C LEU A 12 -9.53 11.46 -2.11
N VAL A 13 -9.10 10.25 -2.46
CA VAL A 13 -7.70 9.92 -2.76
C VAL A 13 -7.58 9.79 -4.26
N ARG A 14 -6.62 10.49 -4.88
CA ARG A 14 -6.42 10.51 -6.33
C ARG A 14 -4.96 10.26 -6.65
N ALA A 15 -4.70 9.65 -7.79
CA ALA A 15 -3.37 9.55 -8.37
C ALA A 15 -3.42 10.03 -9.83
N GLU A 16 -2.26 10.22 -10.46
CA GLU A 16 -2.21 10.47 -11.90
C GLU A 16 -2.95 9.37 -12.66
N ARG A 17 -3.50 9.71 -13.83
CA ARG A 17 -4.08 8.70 -14.70
C ARG A 17 -3.02 7.67 -15.08
N GLY A 18 -3.24 6.41 -14.71
CA GLY A 18 -2.33 5.31 -15.02
C GLY A 18 -1.21 5.12 -13.99
N ALA A 19 -1.08 6.01 -13.00
CA ALA A 19 -0.23 5.75 -11.84
C ALA A 19 -0.84 4.63 -10.97
N PRO A 20 -0.02 3.77 -10.35
CA PRO A 20 -0.52 2.76 -9.44
C PRO A 20 -1.19 3.41 -8.22
N LEU A 21 -2.28 2.83 -7.75
CA LEU A 21 -2.96 3.25 -6.54
C LEU A 21 -3.64 2.05 -5.89
N SER A 22 -3.04 1.53 -4.82
CA SER A 22 -3.62 0.51 -3.96
C SER A 22 -4.02 1.13 -2.63
N MET A 23 -5.11 0.64 -2.03
CA MET A 23 -5.61 1.17 -0.76
C MET A 23 -6.19 0.07 0.12
N GLN A 24 -5.96 0.19 1.42
CA GLN A 24 -6.61 -0.61 2.46
C GLN A 24 -7.23 0.31 3.51
N CYS A 25 -8.36 -0.11 4.06
CA CYS A 25 -9.08 0.63 5.09
C CYS A 25 -9.61 -0.33 6.17
N HIS A 26 -9.42 0.00 7.45
CA HIS A 26 -9.95 -0.78 8.57
C HIS A 26 -10.12 0.06 9.86
N HIS A 27 -10.92 -0.46 10.79
CA HIS A 27 -11.16 0.15 12.13
C HIS A 27 -10.23 -0.39 13.23
N PHE A 28 -9.18 -1.10 12.83
CA PHE A 28 -8.15 -1.61 13.74
C PHE A 28 -6.90 -0.72 13.71
N ASP A 29 -6.09 -0.83 14.75
CA ASP A 29 -4.75 -0.23 14.75
C ASP A 29 -3.83 -1.09 13.91
N PHE A 30 -2.97 -0.45 13.11
CA PHE A 30 -2.04 -1.15 12.23
C PHE A 30 -1.12 -2.09 13.05
N ASP A 31 -0.73 -1.65 14.24
CA ASP A 31 0.11 -2.39 15.18
C ASP A 31 -0.58 -3.67 15.71
N ASP A 32 -1.90 -3.83 15.57
CA ASP A 32 -2.56 -5.10 15.91
C ASP A 32 -2.09 -6.25 15.00
N PHE A 33 -1.72 -5.93 13.75
CA PHE A 33 -1.32 -6.89 12.72
C PHE A 33 0.20 -7.09 12.65
N ASP A 34 0.98 -6.15 13.20
CA ASP A 34 2.43 -6.15 13.07
C ASP A 34 3.12 -7.20 13.94
N VAL A 35 4.20 -7.72 13.38
CA VAL A 35 5.06 -8.71 14.02
C VAL A 35 6.10 -8.00 14.87
N HIS A 36 6.04 -8.19 16.19
CA HIS A 36 7.03 -7.66 17.11
C HIS A 36 8.04 -8.74 17.52
N SER A 37 9.27 -8.30 17.78
CA SER A 37 10.29 -9.08 18.48
C SER A 37 10.46 -8.50 19.89
N ASP A 38 9.47 -8.72 20.74
CA ASP A 38 9.41 -8.28 22.14
C ASP A 38 10.36 -9.05 23.07
N GLY A 39 11.55 -9.42 22.57
CA GLY A 39 12.51 -10.26 23.28
C GLY A 39 12.12 -11.75 23.34
N GLN A 40 11.00 -12.15 22.72
CA GLN A 40 10.63 -13.55 22.57
C GLN A 40 11.46 -14.26 21.51
N SER A 41 11.63 -15.57 21.68
CA SER A 41 12.43 -16.42 20.79
C SER A 41 11.86 -16.55 19.37
N ARG A 42 10.60 -16.13 19.14
CA ARG A 42 9.95 -16.16 17.83
C ARG A 42 9.10 -14.91 17.61
N PRO A 43 9.38 -14.09 16.58
CA PRO A 43 8.55 -12.96 16.21
C PRO A 43 7.12 -13.41 15.92
N ALA A 44 6.13 -12.63 16.37
CA ALA A 44 4.74 -12.89 16.04
C ALA A 44 3.87 -11.63 16.02
N PRO A 45 2.72 -11.67 15.33
CA PRO A 45 1.74 -10.60 15.37
C PRO A 45 1.26 -10.31 16.78
N ARG A 46 0.98 -9.04 17.10
CA ARG A 46 0.41 -8.67 18.41
C ARG A 46 -0.94 -9.35 18.64
N VAL A 47 -1.79 -9.45 17.61
CA VAL A 47 -3.06 -10.18 17.66
C VAL A 47 -3.04 -11.37 16.70
N ARG A 48 -3.19 -12.59 17.23
CA ARG A 48 -3.12 -13.84 16.44
C ARG A 48 -4.46 -14.42 16.01
N HIS A 49 -5.53 -14.00 16.68
CA HIS A 49 -6.88 -14.52 16.43
C HIS A 49 -7.81 -13.34 16.15
N GLY A 50 -8.55 -13.41 15.05
CA GLY A 50 -9.43 -12.32 14.62
C GLY A 50 -10.45 -11.90 15.69
N ALA A 51 -10.92 -12.85 16.50
CA ALA A 51 -11.86 -12.58 17.61
C ALA A 51 -11.27 -11.70 18.73
N LEU A 52 -9.96 -11.50 18.76
CA LEU A 52 -9.27 -10.65 19.75
C LEU A 52 -8.97 -9.25 19.21
N LEU A 53 -9.23 -8.99 17.91
CA LEU A 53 -9.09 -7.66 17.34
C LEU A 53 -10.12 -6.72 17.98
N LYS A 54 -9.66 -5.52 18.34
CA LYS A 54 -10.51 -4.50 18.97
C LYS A 54 -10.71 -3.36 18.00
N GLU A 55 -11.94 -3.20 17.55
CA GLU A 55 -12.33 -2.01 16.78
C GLU A 55 -12.08 -0.75 17.60
N ARG A 56 -11.68 0.32 16.92
CA ARG A 56 -11.39 1.62 17.49
C ARG A 56 -12.25 2.69 16.81
N GLN A 57 -12.46 3.79 17.52
CA GLN A 57 -13.14 4.98 16.99
C GLN A 57 -12.18 5.80 16.09
N LEU A 58 -11.60 5.13 15.10
CA LEU A 58 -10.73 5.67 14.07
C LEU A 58 -10.85 4.82 12.81
N THR A 59 -10.34 5.35 11.71
CA THR A 59 -10.18 4.61 10.46
C THR A 59 -8.72 4.68 10.04
N THR A 60 -8.05 3.53 10.00
CA THR A 60 -6.72 3.41 9.43
C THR A 60 -6.86 3.29 7.91
N LEU A 61 -6.21 4.19 7.18
CA LEU A 61 -6.15 4.20 5.72
C LEU A 61 -4.69 4.03 5.28
N CYS A 62 -4.40 2.95 4.56
CA CYS A 62 -3.13 2.74 3.89
C CYS A 62 -3.29 3.10 2.41
N VAL A 63 -2.36 3.88 1.87
CA VAL A 63 -2.34 4.29 0.46
C VAL A 63 -0.96 3.98 -0.11
N ASP A 64 -0.90 3.03 -1.03
CA ASP A 64 0.36 2.45 -1.50
C ASP A 64 0.53 2.65 -3.01
N GLY A 65 1.70 3.12 -3.41
CA GLY A 65 2.15 3.09 -4.81
C GLY A 65 2.65 1.72 -5.26
N ALA A 66 3.10 0.89 -4.31
CA ALA A 66 3.55 -0.47 -4.57
C ALA A 66 3.50 -1.32 -3.29
N HIS A 67 3.29 -2.63 -3.46
CA HIS A 67 3.38 -3.64 -2.39
C HIS A 67 4.01 -4.90 -2.99
N ALA A 68 4.91 -5.54 -2.26
CA ALA A 68 5.40 -6.87 -2.60
C ALA A 68 4.25 -7.89 -2.70
N GLY A 69 4.40 -8.88 -3.57
CA GLY A 69 3.50 -10.02 -3.63
C GLY A 69 3.57 -10.86 -2.35
N VAL A 70 2.53 -11.65 -2.11
CA VAL A 70 2.43 -12.50 -0.91
C VAL A 70 3.25 -13.79 -1.04
N GLY A 71 3.43 -14.30 -2.27
CA GLY A 71 4.07 -15.60 -2.53
C GLY A 71 3.10 -16.77 -2.42
N GLY A 72 3.54 -17.90 -1.84
CA GLY A 72 2.69 -19.06 -1.62
C GLY A 72 2.95 -20.28 -2.52
N ILE A 73 4.10 -20.37 -3.19
CA ILE A 73 4.58 -21.63 -3.77
C ILE A 73 4.71 -22.68 -2.66
N ASP A 74 5.25 -22.25 -1.52
CA ASP A 74 5.17 -22.94 -0.25
C ASP A 74 4.99 -21.93 0.90
N SER A 75 4.84 -22.44 2.12
CA SER A 75 4.72 -21.63 3.35
C SER A 75 5.93 -21.79 4.28
N TRP A 76 7.09 -22.21 3.76
CA TRP A 76 8.29 -22.51 4.56
C TRP A 76 9.60 -22.00 3.96
N GLY A 77 9.56 -21.12 2.97
CA GLY A 77 10.73 -20.32 2.60
C GLY A 77 10.71 -19.73 1.20
N SER A 78 9.83 -20.20 0.31
CA SER A 78 9.75 -19.62 -1.02
C SER A 78 9.25 -18.18 -0.96
N LEU A 79 10.01 -17.28 -1.58
CA LEU A 79 9.63 -15.89 -1.80
C LEU A 79 8.55 -15.78 -2.88
N PRO A 80 7.88 -14.61 -3.02
CA PRO A 80 7.11 -14.31 -4.22
C PRO A 80 7.95 -14.48 -5.49
N LEU A 81 7.32 -14.84 -6.60
CA LEU A 81 8.03 -14.92 -7.89
C LEU A 81 8.74 -13.58 -8.20
N PRO A 82 9.89 -13.56 -8.89
CA PRO A 82 10.70 -12.36 -9.08
C PRO A 82 9.91 -11.15 -9.61
N GLN A 83 8.99 -11.36 -10.56
CA GLN A 83 8.14 -10.30 -11.13
C GLN A 83 7.10 -9.70 -10.15
N HIS A 84 6.92 -10.29 -8.98
CA HIS A 84 6.03 -9.81 -7.92
C HIS A 84 6.79 -9.28 -6.70
N GLN A 85 8.12 -9.24 -6.74
CA GLN A 85 8.92 -8.60 -5.69
C GLN A 85 9.13 -7.12 -6.00
N LEU A 86 9.32 -6.30 -4.96
CA LEU A 86 9.75 -4.91 -5.14
C LEU A 86 11.24 -4.90 -5.46
N SER A 87 11.62 -4.27 -6.58
CA SER A 87 13.01 -3.99 -6.90
C SER A 87 13.41 -2.63 -6.32
N PHE A 88 14.47 -2.63 -5.52
CA PHE A 88 15.09 -1.41 -4.97
C PHE A 88 16.40 -1.06 -5.67
N GLU A 89 16.66 -1.63 -6.86
CA GLU A 89 17.80 -1.27 -7.69
C GLU A 89 17.72 0.20 -8.17
N ARG A 90 16.50 0.77 -8.17
CA ARG A 90 16.23 2.19 -8.38
C ARG A 90 15.27 2.71 -7.32
N PRO A 91 15.31 4.02 -7.00
CA PRO A 91 14.32 4.64 -6.13
C PRO A 91 12.89 4.42 -6.66
N ILE A 92 11.96 4.18 -5.75
CA ILE A 92 10.52 4.18 -6.04
C ILE A 92 10.00 5.56 -5.68
N GLU A 93 9.60 6.32 -6.69
CA GLU A 93 8.96 7.62 -6.54
C GLU A 93 7.49 7.51 -6.92
N TRP A 94 6.60 8.01 -6.07
CA TRP A 94 5.17 7.94 -6.27
C TRP A 94 4.47 9.04 -5.48
N SER A 95 3.37 9.56 -6.03
CA SER A 95 2.59 10.63 -5.44
C SER A 95 1.08 10.38 -5.60
N PHE A 96 0.32 10.98 -4.70
CA PHE A 96 -1.12 10.99 -4.71
C PHE A 96 -1.63 12.30 -4.08
N GLU A 97 -2.88 12.64 -4.37
CA GLU A 97 -3.56 13.82 -3.83
C GLU A 97 -4.65 13.39 -2.84
N LEU A 98 -4.81 14.18 -1.78
CA LEU A 98 -5.91 14.10 -0.83
C LEU A 98 -6.80 15.33 -0.98
N CYS A 99 -8.06 15.11 -1.34
CA CYS A 99 -9.03 16.18 -1.58
C CYS A 99 -10.24 16.01 -0.65
N PRO A 100 -10.59 17.00 0.18
CA PRO A 100 -11.87 17.00 0.89
C PRO A 100 -13.05 17.06 -0.09
N PHE A 101 -14.18 16.44 0.26
CA PHE A 101 -15.42 16.55 -0.52
C PHE A 101 -15.94 17.99 -0.51
N GLY A 102 -16.55 18.41 -1.63
CA GLY A 102 -17.17 19.73 -1.77
C GLY A 102 -16.20 20.91 -1.85
N THR A 103 -14.89 20.65 -1.79
CA THR A 103 -13.88 21.64 -2.16
C THR A 103 -13.50 21.40 -3.62
N ASP A 104 -13.44 22.46 -4.44
CA ASP A 104 -12.86 22.36 -5.77
C ASP A 104 -11.37 22.02 -5.63
N CYS A 105 -11.07 20.72 -5.63
CA CYS A 105 -9.71 20.22 -5.65
C CYS A 105 -9.18 20.42 -7.07
N VAL A 106 -8.68 21.63 -7.35
CA VAL A 106 -7.99 21.91 -8.60
C VAL A 106 -6.84 20.91 -8.68
N PRO A 107 -6.80 20.02 -9.69
CA PRO A 107 -5.69 19.11 -9.86
C PRO A 107 -4.43 19.96 -9.91
N THR A 108 -3.52 19.76 -8.97
CA THR A 108 -2.19 20.34 -9.17
C THR A 108 -1.63 19.55 -10.33
N GLU A 109 -1.18 20.23 -11.39
CA GLU A 109 -0.50 19.53 -12.49
C GLU A 109 0.70 18.82 -11.86
N MET A 110 0.58 17.51 -11.66
CA MET A 110 1.65 16.74 -11.07
C MET A 110 2.73 16.72 -12.14
N SER A 111 3.82 17.46 -11.90
CA SER A 111 4.95 17.48 -12.82
C SER A 111 5.36 16.02 -13.09
N PRO A 112 5.41 15.57 -14.34
CA PRO A 112 5.72 14.18 -14.63
C PRO A 112 7.07 13.85 -14.01
N THR A 113 7.08 12.94 -13.04
CA THR A 113 8.34 12.31 -12.62
C THR A 113 8.92 11.69 -13.88
N PRO A 114 10.15 12.08 -14.32
CA PRO A 114 10.70 11.54 -15.54
C PRO A 114 10.78 10.03 -15.39
N LEU A 115 9.97 9.32 -16.19
CA LEU A 115 10.06 7.88 -16.34
C LEU A 115 11.47 7.60 -16.87
N SER A 116 12.41 7.27 -15.98
CA SER A 116 13.75 6.84 -16.36
C SER A 116 13.56 5.72 -17.37
N SER A 117 14.00 5.98 -18.60
CA SER A 117 13.71 5.16 -19.78
C SER A 117 13.93 3.68 -19.45
N GLN A 118 12.85 2.91 -19.53
CA GLN A 118 12.93 1.46 -19.68
C GLN A 118 13.74 1.19 -20.95
N ARG A 119 15.05 0.98 -20.83
CA ARG A 119 15.82 0.34 -21.90
C ARG A 119 15.56 -1.15 -21.75
N GLU A 120 14.92 -1.72 -22.76
CA GLU A 120 14.75 -3.17 -22.95
C GLU A 120 16.10 -3.87 -22.71
N GLY A 121 16.19 -4.59 -21.60
CA GLY A 121 17.22 -5.59 -21.40
C GLY A 121 16.87 -6.81 -22.25
N ALA A 122 17.55 -6.95 -23.38
CA ALA A 122 17.48 -8.14 -24.22
C ALA A 122 17.71 -9.41 -23.37
N ALA A 123 16.81 -10.37 -23.51
CA ALA A 123 16.96 -11.70 -22.93
C ALA A 123 18.26 -12.37 -23.45
N PRO A 124 19.03 -13.07 -22.60
CA PRO A 124 20.13 -13.89 -23.09
C PRO A 124 19.54 -15.06 -23.89
N GLN A 125 19.94 -15.19 -25.16
CA GLN A 125 19.68 -16.39 -25.93
C GLN A 125 20.54 -17.52 -25.37
N LEU A 126 19.90 -18.65 -25.09
CA LEU A 126 20.53 -19.94 -24.79
C LEU A 126 21.27 -20.48 -26.02
#